data_AF-A0AA51CEK2-F1
#
_entry.id   AF-A0AA51CEK2-F1
#
_cell.length_a   1.000
_cell.length_b   1.000
_cell.length_c   1.000
_cell.angle_alpha   90.00
_cell.angle_beta   90.00
_cell.angle_gamma   90.00
#
_symmetry.space_group_name_H-M   'P 1'
#
loop_
_entity.id
_entity.type
_entity.pdbx_description
1 polymer ?
#
loop_
_entity_poly.entity_id
_entity_poly.type
_entity_poly.pdbx_seq_one_letter_code
_entity_poly.pdbx_strand_id
1 'polypeptide(L)' 'MEKDFEKSLNSHLQKAIDDYVQGEKDNVSYLDCLWGEVYGSINSDLWNGCLTAEQADYLRKKYLYAEEQEPEMDMKL' A
#
# COMPACT_ATOMS: atom_id res chain seq x y z
N MET A 1 5.96 20.67 5.80
CA MET A 1 6.89 19.72 5.15
C MET A 1 6.05 18.62 4.58
N GLU A 2 5.98 18.52 3.26
CA GLU A 2 5.30 17.43 2.57
C GLU A 2 6.09 16.15 2.88
N LYS A 3 5.49 15.24 3.66
CA LYS A 3 6.09 13.94 3.97
C LYS A 3 5.88 13.06 2.74
N ASP A 4 6.90 12.99 1.90
CA ASP A 4 6.87 12.16 0.72
C ASP A 4 7.36 10.76 1.06
N PHE A 5 6.44 9.93 1.53
CA PHE A 5 6.71 8.55 1.95
C PHE A 5 6.80 7.55 0.79
N GLU A 6 6.56 8.02 -0.44
CA GLU A 6 6.70 7.22 -1.66
C GLU A 6 7.95 7.58 -2.46
N LYS A 7 8.67 8.64 -2.08
CA LYS A 7 10.00 8.93 -2.64
C LYS A 7 11.02 7.89 -2.21
N SER A 8 11.83 7.47 -3.17
CA SER A 8 13.03 6.64 -2.95
C SER A 8 12.75 5.24 -2.38
N LEU A 9 11.60 4.63 -2.71
CA LEU A 9 11.36 3.21 -2.43
C LEU A 9 12.38 2.33 -3.16
N ASN A 10 12.79 1.22 -2.53
CA ASN A 10 13.59 0.21 -3.21
C ASN A 10 12.83 -0.34 -4.43
N SER A 11 13.58 -0.70 -5.47
CA SER A 11 12.98 -1.11 -6.75
C SER A 11 12.03 -2.31 -6.63
N HIS A 12 12.31 -3.26 -5.73
CA HIS A 12 11.42 -4.40 -5.51
C HIS A 12 10.09 -3.98 -4.85
N LEU A 13 10.13 -3.04 -3.90
CA LEU A 13 8.93 -2.55 -3.23
C LEU A 13 8.08 -1.71 -4.20
N GLN A 14 8.72 -0.84 -4.97
CA GLN A 14 8.03 -0.09 -6.02
C GLN A 14 7.35 -1.04 -7.02
N LYS A 15 8.08 -2.08 -7.47
CA LYS A 15 7.52 -3.08 -8.39
C LYS A 15 6.33 -3.82 -7.77
N ALA A 16 6.41 -4.24 -6.52
CA ALA A 16 5.30 -4.94 -5.85
C ALA A 16 4.05 -4.04 -5.77
N ILE A 17 4.22 -2.75 -5.47
CA ILE A 17 3.12 -1.77 -5.45
C ILE A 17 2.53 -1.60 -6.85
N ASP A 18 3.37 -1.44 -7.87
CA ASP A 18 2.93 -1.25 -9.25
C ASP A 18 2.15 -2.47 -9.77
N ASP A 19 2.66 -3.68 -9.48
CA ASP A 19 1.99 -4.94 -9.85
C ASP A 19 0.63 -5.07 -9.13
N TYR A 20 0.56 -4.74 -7.84
CA TYR A 20 -0.69 -4.77 -7.07
C TYR A 20 -1.73 -3.79 -7.64
N VAL A 21 -1.35 -2.52 -7.84
CA VAL A 21 -2.24 -1.48 -8.38
C VAL A 21 -2.70 -1.82 -9.79
N GLN A 22 -1.83 -2.43 -10.61
CA GLN A 22 -2.22 -2.90 -11.93
C GLN A 22 -3.16 -4.11 -11.85
N GLY A 23 -2.88 -5.04 -10.94
CA GLY A 23 -3.75 -6.20 -10.67
C GLY A 23 -5.16 -5.82 -10.22
N GLU A 24 -5.31 -4.77 -9.40
CA GLU A 24 -6.61 -4.21 -9.03
C GLU A 24 -7.36 -3.69 -10.25
N LYS A 25 -6.71 -2.90 -11.12
CA LYS A 25 -7.31 -2.36 -12.35
C LYS A 25 -7.74 -3.46 -13.31
N ASP A 26 -6.91 -4.49 -13.45
CA ASP A 26 -7.14 -5.59 -14.37
C ASP A 26 -8.07 -6.67 -13.79
N ASN A 27 -8.48 -6.54 -12.53
CA ASN A 27 -9.32 -7.50 -11.81
C ASN A 27 -8.75 -8.93 -11.86
N VAL A 28 -7.45 -9.07 -11.62
CA VAL A 28 -6.77 -10.37 -11.68
C VAL A 28 -7.25 -11.30 -10.57
N SER A 29 -7.29 -12.61 -10.84
CA SER A 29 -7.79 -13.61 -9.88
C SER A 29 -6.82 -13.91 -8.73
N TYR A 30 -5.60 -13.38 -8.78
CA TYR A 30 -4.51 -13.64 -7.82
C TYR A 30 -4.11 -12.39 -7.03
N LEU A 31 -5.07 -11.49 -6.80
CA LEU A 31 -4.83 -10.23 -6.08
C LEU A 31 -4.33 -10.47 -4.64
N ASP A 32 -4.73 -11.58 -4.01
CA ASP A 32 -4.24 -12.03 -2.71
C ASP A 32 -2.73 -12.31 -2.69
N CYS A 33 -2.20 -12.90 -3.78
CA CYS A 33 -0.77 -13.06 -3.95
C CYS A 33 -0.06 -11.71 -4.06
N LEU A 34 -0.58 -10.80 -4.88
CA LEU A 34 0.00 -9.46 -5.06
C LEU A 34 -0.02 -8.64 -3.76
N TRP A 35 -1.10 -8.76 -2.98
CA TRP A 35 -1.22 -8.17 -1.66
C TRP A 35 -0.12 -8.70 -0.72
N GLY A 36 0.13 -10.01 -0.76
CA GLY A 36 1.21 -10.66 -0.01
C GLY A 36 2.60 -10.16 -0.40
N GLU A 37 2.86 -9.93 -1.68
CA GLU A 37 4.13 -9.39 -2.18
C GLU A 37 4.39 -7.96 -1.69
N VAL A 38 3.37 -7.10 -1.69
CA VAL A 38 3.46 -5.74 -1.13
C VAL A 38 3.70 -5.79 0.37
N TYR A 39 2.91 -6.59 1.10
CA TYR A 39 3.07 -6.74 2.56
C TYR A 39 4.47 -7.24 2.94
N GLY A 40 4.95 -8.28 2.23
CA GLY A 40 6.28 -8.85 2.42
C GLY A 40 7.40 -7.86 2.10
N SER A 41 7.28 -7.12 0.99
CA SER A 41 8.27 -6.10 0.59
C SER A 41 8.37 -4.95 1.59
N ILE A 42 7.24 -4.43 2.08
CA ILE A 42 7.22 -3.38 3.11
C ILE A 42 7.90 -3.87 4.39
N ASN A 43 7.58 -5.09 4.83
CA ASN A 43 8.18 -5.66 6.03
C ASN A 43 9.68 -5.90 5.88
N SER A 44 10.11 -6.44 4.74
CA SER A 44 11.53 -6.66 4.44
C SER A 44 12.31 -5.35 4.52
N ASP A 45 11.82 -4.29 3.86
CA ASP A 45 12.49 -2.99 3.88
C ASP A 45 12.47 -2.32 5.25
N LEU A 46 11.41 -2.51 6.04
CA LEU A 46 11.37 -2.05 7.43
C LEU A 46 12.44 -2.75 8.28
N TRP A 47 12.54 -4.07 8.21
CA TRP A 47 13.52 -4.85 9.00
C TRP A 47 14.96 -4.62 8.57
N ASN A 48 15.18 -4.30 7.30
CA ASN A 48 16.50 -3.93 6.75
C ASN A 48 16.86 -2.45 6.99
N GLY A 49 15.96 -1.66 7.57
CA GLY A 49 16.19 -0.23 7.85
C GLY A 49 16.11 0.67 6.62
N CYS A 50 15.57 0.19 5.49
CA CYS A 50 15.31 0.98 4.30
C CYS A 50 14.05 1.85 4.45
N LEU A 51 13.09 1.43 5.28
CA LEU A 51 11.93 2.23 5.67
C LEU A 51 11.95 2.56 7.14
N THR A 52 11.45 3.74 7.48
CA THR A 52 11.01 4.04 8.84
C THR A 52 9.69 3.31 9.15
N ALA A 53 9.40 3.08 10.44
CA ALA A 53 8.11 2.54 10.85
C ALA A 53 6.93 3.39 10.34
N GLU A 54 7.08 4.72 10.35
CA GLU A 54 6.06 5.64 9.86
C GLU A 54 5.82 5.52 8.34
N GLN A 55 6.89 5.38 7.54
CA GLN A 55 6.76 5.09 6.11
C GLN A 55 6.06 3.75 5.87
N ALA A 56 6.45 2.71 6.60
CA ALA A 56 5.85 1.38 6.45
C ALA A 56 4.35 1.41 6.79
N ASP A 57 3.95 2.09 7.86
CA ASP A 57 2.54 2.23 8.25
C ASP A 57 1.74 3.02 7.22
N TYR A 58 2.30 4.11 6.70
CA TYR A 58 1.70 4.87 5.62
C TYR A 58 1.44 4.00 4.38
N LEU A 59 2.45 3.24 3.92
CA LEU A 59 2.33 2.39 2.73
C LEU A 59 1.29 1.29 2.92
N ARG A 60 1.26 0.63 4.09
CA ARG A 60 0.23 -0.37 4.39
C ARG A 60 -1.17 0.24 4.39
N LYS A 61 -1.34 1.42 5.02
CA LYS A 61 -2.62 2.12 5.03
C LYS A 61 -3.05 2.52 3.62
N LYS A 62 -2.13 2.97 2.77
CA LYS A 62 -2.48 3.42 1.42
C LYS A 62 -2.85 2.26 0.48
N TYR A 63 -2.09 1.17 0.53
CA TYR A 63 -2.19 0.11 -0.49
C TYR A 63 -2.86 -1.18 -0.02
N LEU A 64 -2.84 -1.50 1.29
CA LEU A 64 -3.28 -2.81 1.78
C LEU A 64 -4.58 -2.77 2.57
N TYR A 65 -4.87 -1.64 3.20
CA TYR A 65 -6.06 -1.46 4.02
C TYR A 65 -6.88 -0.36 3.39
N ALA A 66 -8.06 -0.69 2.86
CA ALA A 66 -8.97 0.34 2.37
C ALA A 66 -9.18 1.39 3.47
N GLU A 67 -9.11 2.67 3.12
CA GLU A 67 -9.78 3.66 3.96
C GLU A 67 -11.26 3.30 3.90
N GLU A 68 -11.82 2.81 5.01
CA GLU A 68 -13.27 2.75 5.15
C GLU A 68 -13.77 4.16 4.86
N GLN A 69 -14.38 4.37 3.69
CA GLN A 69 -15.20 5.54 3.48
C GLN A 69 -16.34 5.38 4.49
N GLU A 70 -16.35 6.20 5.54
CA GLU A 70 -17.54 6.27 6.39
C GLU A 70 -18.71 6.55 5.44
N PRO A 71 -19.78 5.72 5.47
CA PRO A 71 -20.90 5.94 4.58
C PRO A 71 -21.43 7.34 4.85
N GLU A 72 -21.50 8.17 3.81
CA GLU A 72 -22.13 9.47 3.86
C GLU A 72 -23.59 9.24 4.26
N MET A 73 -23.90 9.44 5.55
CA MET A 73 -25.27 9.34 6.03
C MET A 73 -26.02 10.56 5.49
N ASP A 74 -26.70 10.38 4.36
CA ASP A 74 -27.61 11.37 3.78
C ASP A 74 -28.77 11.61 4.77
N MET A 75 -28.57 12.52 5.72
CA MET A 75 -29.59 12.98 6.66
C MET A 75 -30.58 13.90 5.94
N LYS A 76 -31.32 13.35 4.97
CA LYS A 76 -32.54 13.98 4.45
C LYS A 76 -33.67 13.69 5.42
N LEU A 77 -33.92 14.67 6.30
CA LEU A 77 -35.17 14.88 7.02
C LEU A 77 -36.27 15.36 6.07
#